data_AF-A0A6P9EGM8-F1
#
_entry.id   AF-A0A6P9EGM8-F1
#
_cell.length_a   1.000
_cell.length_b   1.000
_cell.length_c   1.000
_cell.angle_alpha   90.00
_cell.angle_beta   90.00
_cell.angle_gamma   90.00
#
_symmetry.space_group_name_H-M   'P 1'
#
loop_
_entity.id
_entity.type
_entity.pdbx_description
1 polymer ?
#
loop_
_entity_poly.entity_id
_entity_poly.type
_entity_poly.pdbx_seq_one_letter_code
_entity_poly.pdbx_strand_id
1 'polypeptide(L)'
;MATRLQFENSCDMGVFSKLTNAYCLVAIGGFENFYSAFETELADTIPVVKTSIGSTRIIGRFCAGNKNGLLLPHTTIDQVDAFQMEAPTCWYGLKAILKTSQTNNNPRRKFYACSKYKMGESSCQFFIWIDILQLIEEKFITRENAVRHREDDLLLREYEVLRKEDKLIQRENDLNIQEEEVRRRVVENRCGRILLCLYWICSIVIVFGLFG
;
A
#
# COMPACT_ATOMS: atom_id res chain seq x y z
N MET A 1 16.06 -26.77 9.63
CA MET A 1 15.41 -28.09 9.45
C MET A 1 14.52 -28.00 8.21
N ALA A 2 14.30 -29.09 7.47
CA ALA A 2 13.38 -29.11 6.34
C ALA A 2 12.19 -30.01 6.67
N THR A 3 11.01 -29.40 6.87
CA THR A 3 9.78 -30.10 7.25
C THR A 3 8.95 -30.41 6.01
N ARG A 4 8.52 -31.67 5.86
CA ARG A 4 7.66 -32.09 4.75
C ARG A 4 6.20 -31.85 5.12
N LEU A 5 5.47 -31.20 4.23
CA LEU A 5 4.07 -30.85 4.43
C LEU A 5 3.26 -31.16 3.17
N GLN A 6 1.97 -31.44 3.35
CA GLN A 6 1.00 -31.65 2.28
C GLN A 6 -0.22 -30.74 2.47
N PHE A 7 -0.65 -30.07 1.40
CA PHE A 7 -1.82 -29.17 1.43
C PHE A 7 -2.94 -29.93 0.75
N GLU A 8 -3.93 -30.35 1.55
CA GLU A 8 -4.91 -31.33 1.13
C GLU A 8 -4.24 -32.59 0.59
N ASN A 9 -4.26 -32.80 -0.73
CA ASN A 9 -3.59 -33.90 -1.40
C ASN A 9 -2.47 -33.43 -2.36
N SER A 10 -2.05 -32.17 -2.29
CA SER A 10 -1.00 -31.59 -3.15
C SER A 10 0.33 -31.43 -2.41
N CYS A 11 1.42 -31.72 -3.11
CA CYS A 11 2.80 -31.52 -2.66
C CYS A 11 3.35 -30.13 -3.04
N ASP A 12 2.61 -29.33 -3.80
CA ASP A 12 3.10 -28.06 -4.37
C ASP A 12 2.95 -26.88 -3.39
N MET A 13 3.71 -26.92 -2.29
CA MET A 13 3.54 -25.96 -1.20
C MET A 13 3.79 -24.50 -1.53
N GLY A 14 4.69 -24.24 -2.48
CA GLY A 14 4.95 -22.88 -2.97
C GLY A 14 3.74 -22.25 -3.68
N VAL A 15 2.70 -23.02 -4.00
CA VAL A 15 1.45 -22.50 -4.58
C VAL A 15 0.54 -21.94 -3.50
N PHE A 16 0.48 -22.59 -2.33
CA PHE A 16 -0.47 -22.30 -1.26
C PHE A 16 0.12 -21.47 -0.12
N SER A 17 1.43 -21.26 -0.13
CA SER A 17 2.11 -20.50 0.92
C SER A 17 3.20 -19.60 0.34
N LYS A 18 3.49 -18.49 1.04
CA LYS A 18 4.60 -17.58 0.75
C LYS A 18 5.37 -17.33 2.03
N LEU A 19 6.62 -17.74 2.08
CA LEU A 19 7.50 -17.51 3.22
C LEU A 19 8.51 -16.41 2.87
N THR A 20 8.65 -15.42 3.75
CA THR A 20 9.70 -14.39 3.69
C THR A 20 10.41 -14.30 5.04
N ASN A 21 11.46 -13.50 5.13
CA ASN A 21 12.20 -13.31 6.39
C ASN A 21 11.40 -12.54 7.47
N ALA A 22 10.28 -11.91 7.12
CA ALA A 22 9.51 -11.05 8.04
C ALA A 22 8.05 -11.45 8.20
N TYR A 23 7.46 -12.16 7.24
CA TYR A 23 6.08 -12.65 7.31
C TYR A 23 5.90 -13.93 6.50
N CYS A 24 4.91 -14.73 6.89
CA CYS A 24 4.47 -15.90 6.16
C CYS A 24 2.99 -15.74 5.79
N LEU A 25 2.64 -15.98 4.53
CA LEU A 25 1.27 -16.03 4.05
C LEU A 25 0.87 -17.47 3.80
N VAL A 26 -0.32 -17.84 4.23
CA VAL A 26 -0.85 -19.20 4.11
C VAL A 26 -2.28 -19.14 3.57
N ALA A 27 -2.59 -19.98 2.59
CA ALA A 27 -3.93 -20.04 1.98
C ALA A 27 -4.99 -20.40 3.02
N ILE A 28 -6.17 -19.78 2.91
CA ILE A 28 -7.36 -20.16 3.68
C ILE A 28 -7.94 -21.49 3.13
N GLY A 29 -8.44 -22.33 4.02
CA GLY A 29 -9.14 -23.58 3.66
C GLY A 29 -8.29 -24.84 3.66
N GLY A 30 -7.09 -24.81 4.25
CA GLY A 30 -6.29 -26.00 4.50
C GLY A 30 -6.76 -26.79 5.72
N PHE A 31 -6.28 -28.02 5.87
CA PHE A 31 -6.45 -28.80 7.10
C PHE A 31 -5.62 -28.22 8.25
N GLU A 32 -6.02 -28.47 9.49
CA GLU A 32 -5.35 -27.94 10.69
C GLU A 32 -3.88 -28.39 10.80
N ASN A 33 -3.57 -29.61 10.36
CA ASN A 33 -2.21 -30.14 10.27
C ASN A 33 -1.26 -29.29 9.41
N PHE A 34 -1.80 -28.58 8.42
CA PHE A 34 -1.01 -27.69 7.58
C PHE A 34 -0.62 -26.45 8.37
N TYR A 35 -1.60 -25.80 9.02
CA TYR A 35 -1.35 -24.59 9.81
C TYR A 35 -0.46 -24.85 11.03
N SER A 36 -0.67 -25.96 11.73
CA SER A 36 0.09 -26.29 12.94
C SER A 36 1.59 -26.43 12.66
N ALA A 37 1.99 -26.90 11.48
CA ALA A 37 3.39 -26.99 11.11
C ALA A 37 4.06 -25.62 10.88
N PHE A 38 3.35 -24.65 10.30
CA PHE A 38 3.87 -23.28 10.19
C PHE A 38 3.88 -22.59 11.56
N GLU A 39 2.82 -22.75 12.34
CA GLU A 39 2.73 -22.14 13.67
C GLU A 39 3.81 -22.71 14.61
N THR A 40 4.08 -24.01 14.58
CA THR A 40 5.12 -24.64 15.44
C THR A 40 6.52 -24.12 15.13
N GLU A 41 6.86 -23.90 13.86
CA GLU A 41 8.22 -23.52 13.45
C GLU A 41 8.42 -22.00 13.39
N LEU A 42 7.36 -21.24 13.10
CA LEU A 42 7.46 -19.81 12.75
C LEU A 42 6.79 -18.88 13.74
N ALA A 43 5.80 -19.31 14.52
CA ALA A 43 4.94 -18.39 15.29
C ALA A 43 5.71 -17.48 16.26
N ASP A 44 6.85 -17.94 16.80
CA ASP A 44 7.65 -17.17 17.75
C ASP A 44 8.40 -15.99 17.10
N THR A 45 8.72 -16.08 15.80
CA THR A 45 9.60 -15.10 15.11
C THR A 45 8.93 -14.41 13.92
N ILE A 46 8.10 -15.13 13.15
CA ILE A 46 7.52 -14.67 11.89
C ILE A 46 6.00 -14.81 11.95
N PRO A 47 5.23 -13.71 11.80
CA PRO A 47 3.77 -13.78 11.79
C PRO A 47 3.26 -14.61 10.62
N VAL A 48 2.38 -15.57 10.92
CA VAL A 48 1.71 -16.43 9.95
C VAL A 48 0.30 -15.89 9.69
N VAL A 49 0.07 -15.34 8.49
CA VAL A 49 -1.20 -14.72 8.10
C VAL A 49 -1.98 -15.65 7.18
N LYS A 50 -3.20 -16.01 7.59
CA LYS A 50 -4.13 -16.82 6.81
C LYS A 50 -4.93 -15.89 5.90
N THR A 51 -4.76 -16.00 4.57
CA THR A 51 -5.38 -15.08 3.62
C THR A 51 -5.75 -15.76 2.29
N SER A 52 -6.65 -15.12 1.54
CA SER A 52 -6.97 -15.47 0.16
C SER A 52 -6.72 -14.25 -0.73
N ILE A 53 -6.23 -14.45 -1.95
CA ILE A 53 -5.96 -13.36 -2.89
C ILE A 53 -6.89 -13.57 -4.09
N GLY A 54 -7.76 -12.59 -4.36
CA GLY A 54 -8.77 -12.69 -5.42
C GLY A 54 -9.74 -13.86 -5.24
N SER A 55 -10.12 -14.16 -3.99
CA SER A 55 -10.92 -15.35 -3.61
C SER A 55 -10.33 -16.69 -4.07
N THR A 56 -9.01 -16.75 -4.27
CA THR A 56 -8.29 -17.98 -4.64
C THR A 56 -7.37 -18.46 -3.53
N ARG A 57 -7.07 -19.76 -3.56
CA ARG A 57 -6.18 -20.43 -2.60
C ARG A 57 -4.71 -20.47 -3.06
N ILE A 58 -4.41 -20.01 -4.26
CA ILE A 58 -3.07 -20.13 -4.87
C ILE A 58 -2.21 -18.88 -4.62
N ILE A 59 -2.19 -18.43 -3.36
CA ILE A 59 -1.58 -17.17 -2.93
C ILE A 59 -0.08 -17.08 -3.26
N GLY A 60 0.66 -18.18 -3.17
CA GLY A 60 2.11 -18.21 -3.34
C GLY A 60 2.55 -17.89 -4.77
N ARG A 61 1.66 -18.13 -5.75
CA ARG A 61 1.86 -17.76 -7.15
C ARG A 61 1.38 -16.35 -7.49
N PHE A 62 0.33 -15.87 -6.82
CA PHE A 62 -0.22 -14.54 -7.09
C PHE A 62 0.60 -13.40 -6.51
N CYS A 63 1.29 -13.63 -5.39
CA CYS A 63 2.08 -12.60 -4.73
C CYS A 63 3.59 -12.84 -4.83
N ALA A 64 4.33 -11.74 -4.83
CA ALA A 64 5.78 -11.73 -4.71
C ALA A 64 6.18 -10.72 -3.64
N GLY A 65 7.00 -11.13 -2.68
CA GLY A 65 7.31 -10.28 -1.54
C GLY A 65 8.63 -10.64 -0.89
N ASN A 66 9.17 -9.68 -0.17
CA ASN A 66 10.34 -9.81 0.69
C ASN A 66 10.07 -9.14 2.04
N LYS A 67 11.09 -9.05 2.89
CA LYS A 67 10.96 -8.42 4.22
C LYS A 67 10.53 -6.94 4.22
N ASN A 68 10.70 -6.24 3.09
CA ASN A 68 10.43 -4.81 2.96
C ASN A 68 9.08 -4.52 2.31
N GLY A 69 8.44 -5.49 1.66
CA GLY A 69 7.19 -5.26 0.95
C GLY A 69 6.62 -6.50 0.27
N LEU A 70 5.34 -6.42 -0.08
CA LEU A 70 4.57 -7.47 -0.73
C LEU A 70 3.84 -6.87 -1.95
N LEU A 71 4.01 -7.50 -3.11
CA LEU A 71 3.31 -7.17 -4.33
C LEU A 71 2.12 -8.10 -4.50
N LEU A 72 0.98 -7.50 -4.80
CA LEU A 72 -0.31 -8.15 -4.97
C LEU A 72 -0.86 -7.85 -6.37
N PRO A 73 -1.65 -8.77 -6.97
CA PRO A 73 -2.32 -8.50 -8.24
C PRO A 73 -3.45 -7.48 -8.04
N HIS A 74 -3.82 -6.77 -9.11
CA HIS A 74 -4.95 -5.82 -9.11
C HIS A 74 -6.31 -6.49 -8.82
N THR A 75 -6.40 -7.82 -8.95
CA THR A 75 -7.59 -8.62 -8.61
C THR A 75 -7.73 -8.89 -7.12
N THR A 76 -6.79 -8.40 -6.30
CA THR A 76 -6.90 -8.53 -4.84
C THR A 76 -8.09 -7.70 -4.38
N ILE A 77 -8.93 -8.32 -3.56
CA ILE A 77 -10.14 -7.69 -3.05
C ILE A 77 -9.77 -6.97 -1.76
N ASP A 78 -10.22 -5.73 -1.60
CA ASP A 78 -10.01 -4.94 -0.37
C ASP A 78 -10.78 -5.49 0.83
N GLN A 79 -11.60 -6.52 0.61
CA GLN A 79 -12.19 -7.32 1.67
C GLN A 79 -11.10 -8.18 2.28
N VAL A 80 -10.58 -7.72 3.41
CA VAL A 80 -9.90 -8.58 4.38
C VAL A 80 -10.96 -9.58 4.85
N ASP A 81 -11.09 -10.69 4.14
CA ASP A 81 -11.99 -11.77 4.50
C ASP A 81 -11.73 -12.18 5.96
N ALA A 82 -12.70 -11.82 6.81
CA ALA A 82 -12.87 -12.24 8.19
C ALA A 82 -11.63 -12.08 9.09
N PHE A 83 -11.49 -10.89 9.69
CA PHE A 83 -11.39 -10.93 11.15
C PHE A 83 -12.61 -11.75 11.61
N GLN A 84 -12.39 -12.98 12.09
CA GLN A 84 -13.42 -13.64 12.88
C GLN A 84 -13.78 -12.63 13.95
N MET A 85 -14.96 -12.01 13.87
CA MET A 85 -15.41 -11.04 14.86
C MET A 85 -15.23 -11.71 16.22
N GLU A 86 -14.21 -11.29 16.97
CA GLU A 86 -13.99 -11.87 18.28
C GLU A 86 -15.22 -11.54 19.10
N ALA A 87 -15.83 -12.57 19.69
CA ALA A 87 -17.09 -12.38 20.37
C ALA A 87 -16.93 -11.30 21.46
N PRO A 88 -17.84 -10.30 21.49
CA PRO A 88 -17.67 -9.13 22.34
C PRO A 88 -17.65 -9.52 23.82
N THR A 89 -16.89 -8.81 24.63
CA THR A 89 -16.82 -9.05 26.07
C THR A 89 -17.96 -8.34 26.81
N CYS A 90 -18.52 -9.00 27.82
CA CYS A 90 -19.47 -8.35 28.71
C CYS A 90 -18.76 -7.42 29.70
N TRP A 91 -19.52 -6.67 30.51
CA TRP A 91 -18.99 -5.75 31.52
C TRP A 91 -18.10 -6.41 32.60
N TYR A 92 -18.14 -7.74 32.71
CA TYR A 92 -17.29 -8.53 33.61
C TYR A 92 -16.05 -9.13 32.90
N GLY A 93 -15.79 -8.76 31.65
CA GLY A 93 -14.66 -9.26 30.86
C GLY A 93 -14.84 -10.67 30.28
N LEU A 94 -16.01 -11.30 30.44
CA LEU A 94 -16.29 -12.62 29.87
C LEU A 94 -16.70 -12.51 28.40
N LYS A 95 -16.13 -13.35 27.53
CA LYS A 95 -16.54 -13.43 26.11
C LYS A 95 -18.02 -13.81 26.00
N ALA A 96 -18.77 -13.06 25.20
CA ALA A 96 -20.18 -13.32 24.97
C ALA A 96 -20.38 -14.55 24.07
N ILE A 97 -21.46 -15.27 24.30
CA ILE A 97 -21.83 -16.49 23.59
C ILE A 97 -22.89 -16.15 22.55
N LEU A 98 -22.78 -16.76 21.37
CA LEU A 98 -23.77 -16.65 20.31
C LEU A 98 -25.06 -17.41 20.69
N LYS A 99 -26.19 -16.71 20.68
CA LYS A 99 -27.53 -17.25 20.95
C LYS A 99 -28.51 -16.84 19.84
N THR A 100 -29.59 -17.61 19.71
CA THR A 100 -30.68 -17.36 18.75
C THR A 100 -31.96 -17.03 19.50
N SER A 101 -32.61 -15.93 19.12
CA SER A 101 -33.86 -15.51 19.74
C SER A 101 -35.02 -16.40 19.31
N GLN A 102 -35.82 -16.83 20.29
CA GLN A 102 -37.07 -17.56 20.10
C GLN A 102 -38.30 -16.70 20.40
N THR A 103 -38.13 -15.37 20.49
CA THR A 103 -39.24 -14.47 20.79
C THR A 103 -40.12 -14.21 19.57
N ASN A 104 -41.42 -14.00 19.78
CA ASN A 104 -42.37 -13.71 18.70
C ASN A 104 -42.01 -12.42 17.92
N ASN A 105 -41.39 -11.45 18.60
CA ASN A 105 -41.01 -10.16 17.98
C ASN A 105 -39.70 -10.25 17.19
N ASN A 106 -38.81 -11.19 17.52
CA ASN A 106 -37.52 -11.36 16.85
C ASN A 106 -37.24 -12.85 16.62
N PRO A 107 -38.03 -13.53 15.77
CA PRO A 107 -37.90 -14.96 15.57
C PRO A 107 -36.58 -15.29 14.86
N ARG A 108 -35.82 -16.25 15.40
CA ARG A 108 -34.56 -16.77 14.84
C ARG A 108 -33.44 -15.75 14.63
N ARG A 109 -33.58 -14.52 15.13
CA ARG A 109 -32.52 -13.50 15.05
C ARG A 109 -31.36 -13.85 15.98
N LYS A 110 -30.11 -13.71 15.52
CA LYS A 110 -28.91 -14.09 16.29
C LYS A 110 -28.34 -12.91 17.07
N PHE A 111 -27.88 -13.15 18.30
CA PHE A 111 -27.28 -12.14 19.19
C PHE A 111 -26.17 -12.74 20.05
N TYR A 112 -25.23 -11.90 20.47
CA TYR A 112 -24.26 -12.22 21.51
C TYR A 112 -24.85 -11.88 22.88
N ALA A 113 -24.66 -12.76 23.86
CA ALA A 113 -25.02 -12.49 25.25
C ALA A 113 -24.07 -13.15 26.24
N CYS A 114 -23.98 -12.62 27.46
CA CYS A 114 -23.15 -13.20 28.50
C CYS A 114 -23.58 -14.66 28.84
N SER A 115 -22.64 -15.48 29.30
CA SER A 115 -22.93 -16.82 29.83
C SER A 115 -23.96 -16.78 30.97
N LYS A 116 -23.90 -15.77 31.84
CA LYS A 116 -24.84 -15.51 32.94
C LYS A 116 -26.10 -14.74 32.53
N TYR A 117 -26.38 -14.64 31.22
CA TYR A 117 -27.55 -13.91 30.73
C TYR A 117 -28.85 -14.53 31.24
N LYS A 118 -29.61 -13.74 32.00
CA LYS A 118 -30.87 -14.14 32.68
C LYS A 118 -30.72 -15.31 33.67
N MET A 119 -29.55 -15.50 34.26
CA MET A 119 -29.28 -16.50 35.31
C MET A 119 -29.33 -15.88 36.72
N GLY A 120 -30.53 -15.73 37.30
CA GLY A 120 -30.72 -15.43 38.74
C GLY A 120 -30.10 -14.13 39.29
N GLU A 121 -29.81 -14.12 40.60
CA GLU A 121 -29.38 -12.96 41.40
C GLU A 121 -28.06 -12.31 40.93
N SER A 122 -27.19 -13.06 40.24
CA SER A 122 -25.94 -12.54 39.65
C SER A 122 -25.98 -12.56 38.11
N SER A 123 -27.11 -12.16 37.51
CA SER A 123 -27.28 -12.19 36.05
C SER A 123 -26.66 -11.00 35.35
N CYS A 124 -25.86 -11.25 34.31
CA CYS A 124 -25.33 -10.19 33.44
C CYS A 124 -26.33 -9.93 32.32
N GLN A 125 -26.77 -8.68 32.15
CA GLN A 125 -27.76 -8.29 31.12
C GLN A 125 -27.13 -7.94 29.77
N PHE A 126 -25.82 -8.12 29.60
CA PHE A 126 -25.14 -7.84 28.34
C PHE A 126 -25.73 -8.66 27.21
N PHE A 127 -26.23 -7.96 26.19
CA PHE A 127 -26.64 -8.54 24.92
C PHE A 127 -26.40 -7.54 23.78
N ILE A 128 -26.08 -8.03 22.59
CA ILE A 128 -25.97 -7.23 21.37
C ILE A 128 -26.35 -8.05 20.14
N TRP A 129 -27.15 -7.49 19.24
CA TRP A 129 -27.52 -8.16 18.01
C TRP A 129 -26.37 -8.17 17.00
N ILE A 130 -26.23 -9.27 16.25
CA ILE A 130 -25.12 -9.42 15.29
C ILE A 130 -25.26 -8.46 14.12
N ASP A 131 -26.48 -8.25 13.63
CA ASP A 131 -26.74 -7.36 12.50
C ASP A 131 -26.42 -5.90 12.84
N ILE A 132 -26.53 -5.50 14.11
CA ILE A 132 -26.07 -4.18 14.57
C ILE A 132 -24.55 -4.08 14.48
N LEU A 133 -23.83 -5.12 14.91
CA LEU A 133 -22.37 -5.12 14.82
C LEU A 133 -21.89 -5.11 13.37
N GLN A 134 -22.53 -5.91 12.49
CA GLN A 134 -22.27 -5.92 11.06
C GLN A 134 -22.49 -4.54 10.43
N LEU A 135 -23.61 -3.87 10.76
CA LEU A 135 -23.89 -2.51 10.29
C LEU A 135 -22.85 -1.47 10.75
N ILE A 136 -22.38 -1.59 11.99
CA ILE A 136 -21.34 -0.70 12.53
C ILE A 136 -20.05 -0.91 11.75
N GLU A 137 -19.64 -2.16 11.56
CA GLU A 137 -18.42 -2.54 10.85
C GLU A 137 -18.47 -2.10 9.38
N GLU A 138 -19.58 -2.32 8.68
CA GLU A 138 -19.80 -1.83 7.31
C GLU A 138 -19.64 -0.30 7.23
N LYS A 139 -20.17 0.44 8.22
CA LYS A 139 -20.00 1.90 8.29
C LYS A 139 -18.56 2.34 8.57
N PHE A 140 -17.83 1.60 9.40
CA PHE A 140 -16.42 1.88 9.64
C PHE A 140 -15.59 1.62 8.39
N ILE A 141 -15.76 0.45 7.76
CA ILE A 141 -15.06 0.06 6.52
C ILE A 141 -15.34 1.06 5.39
N THR A 142 -16.61 1.42 5.17
CA THR A 142 -16.96 2.40 4.12
C THR A 142 -16.33 3.77 4.37
N ARG A 143 -16.29 4.21 5.63
CA ARG A 143 -15.62 5.47 5.99
C ARG A 143 -14.11 5.39 5.77
N GLU A 144 -13.47 4.32 6.19
CA GLU A 144 -12.03 4.11 6.00
C GLU A 144 -11.67 4.02 4.52
N ASN A 145 -12.43 3.28 3.72
CA ASN A 145 -12.23 3.18 2.28
C ASN A 145 -12.40 4.55 1.59
N ALA A 146 -13.37 5.36 2.03
CA ALA A 146 -13.54 6.72 1.53
C ALA A 146 -12.38 7.66 1.92
N VAL A 147 -11.75 7.46 3.09
CA VAL A 147 -10.52 8.20 3.46
C VAL A 147 -9.37 7.77 2.55
N ARG A 148 -9.17 6.47 2.38
CA ARG A 148 -8.10 5.89 1.56
C ARG A 148 -8.16 6.36 0.11
N HIS A 149 -9.35 6.33 -0.50
CA HIS A 149 -9.54 6.88 -1.85
C HIS A 149 -9.16 8.36 -1.98
N ARG A 150 -9.41 9.17 -0.94
CA ARG A 150 -8.98 10.57 -0.95
C ARG A 150 -7.46 10.69 -0.86
N GLU A 151 -6.80 9.85 -0.08
CA GLU A 151 -5.33 9.84 0.00
C GLU A 151 -4.70 9.43 -1.33
N ASP A 152 -5.24 8.38 -1.99
CA ASP A 152 -4.78 7.96 -3.32
C ASP A 152 -4.96 9.07 -4.37
N ASP A 153 -6.09 9.77 -4.37
CA ASP A 153 -6.33 10.93 -5.23
C ASP A 153 -5.34 12.07 -4.97
N LEU A 154 -4.98 12.31 -3.72
CA LEU A 154 -3.99 13.33 -3.35
C LEU A 154 -2.58 12.93 -3.81
N LEU A 155 -2.19 11.67 -3.63
CA LEU A 155 -0.89 11.15 -4.08
C LEU A 155 -0.75 11.23 -5.61
N LEU A 156 -1.81 10.90 -6.35
CA LEU A 156 -1.83 11.05 -7.81
C LEU A 156 -1.63 12.50 -8.24
N ARG A 157 -2.28 13.45 -7.56
CA ARG A 157 -2.12 14.88 -7.83
C ARG A 157 -0.70 15.36 -7.51
N GLU A 158 -0.13 14.93 -6.39
CA GLU A 158 1.24 15.25 -6.01
C GLU A 158 2.24 14.75 -7.06
N TYR A 159 2.06 13.51 -7.52
CA TYR A 159 2.87 12.93 -8.59
C TYR A 159 2.75 13.72 -9.92
N GLU A 160 1.56 14.19 -10.28
CA GLU A 160 1.38 15.05 -11.46
C GLU A 160 2.05 16.41 -11.32
N VAL A 161 2.06 16.99 -10.12
CA VAL A 161 2.76 18.25 -9.83
C VAL A 161 4.26 18.05 -9.96
N LEU A 162 4.82 17.02 -9.33
CA LEU A 162 6.25 16.68 -9.45
C LEU A 162 6.67 16.49 -10.91
N ARG A 163 5.86 15.77 -11.69
CA ARG A 163 6.11 15.59 -13.12
C ARG A 163 6.11 16.92 -13.91
N LYS A 164 5.30 17.90 -13.50
CA LYS A 164 5.30 19.23 -14.13
C LYS A 164 6.51 20.04 -13.69
N GLU A 165 6.92 19.94 -12.43
CA GLU A 165 8.13 20.59 -11.89
C GLU A 165 9.39 20.13 -12.63
N ASP A 166 9.57 18.82 -12.83
CA ASP A 166 10.69 18.28 -13.61
C ASP A 166 10.76 18.88 -15.02
N LYS A 167 9.60 19.05 -15.68
CA LYS A 167 9.52 19.67 -17.01
C LYS A 167 9.85 21.15 -16.99
N LEU A 168 9.53 21.86 -15.91
CA LEU A 168 9.87 23.27 -15.74
C LEU A 168 11.37 23.44 -15.50
N ILE A 169 11.95 22.61 -14.65
CA ILE A 169 13.41 22.57 -14.40
C ILE A 169 14.15 22.31 -15.71
N GLN A 170 13.67 21.36 -16.53
CA GLN A 170 14.28 21.10 -17.83
C GLN A 170 14.23 22.33 -18.75
N ARG A 171 13.08 23.01 -18.83
CA ARG A 171 12.94 24.24 -19.64
C ARG A 171 13.79 25.39 -19.14
N GLU A 172 13.93 25.54 -17.83
CA GLU A 172 14.80 26.56 -17.23
C GLU A 172 16.26 26.33 -17.59
N ASN A 173 16.73 25.08 -17.53
CA ASN A 173 18.08 24.72 -17.96
C ASN A 173 18.30 25.02 -19.45
N ASP A 174 17.34 24.69 -20.32
CA ASP A 174 17.42 24.99 -21.75
C ASP A 174 17.48 26.50 -22.02
N LEU A 175 16.69 27.30 -21.28
CA LEU A 175 16.70 28.77 -21.38
C LEU A 175 18.03 29.36 -20.89
N ASN A 176 18.60 28.86 -19.80
CA ASN A 176 19.90 29.30 -19.29
C ASN A 176 21.01 29.02 -20.31
N ILE A 177 21.00 27.85 -20.95
CA ILE A 177 21.94 27.52 -22.03
C ILE A 177 21.80 28.51 -23.20
N GLN A 178 20.56 28.82 -23.61
CA GLN A 178 20.33 29.81 -24.67
C GLN A 178 20.80 31.21 -24.29
N GLU A 179 20.59 31.64 -23.04
CA GLU A 179 21.05 32.94 -22.57
C GLU A 179 22.59 33.04 -22.60
N GLU A 180 23.28 31.99 -22.15
CA GLU A 180 24.74 31.91 -22.22
C GLU A 180 25.25 31.95 -23.67
N GLU A 181 24.57 31.26 -24.58
CA GLU A 181 24.93 31.26 -26.00
C GLU A 181 24.75 32.66 -26.62
N VAL A 182 23.65 33.34 -26.33
CA VAL A 182 23.40 34.72 -26.77
C VAL A 182 24.46 35.66 -26.20
N ARG A 183 24.79 35.56 -24.90
CA ARG A 183 25.87 36.36 -24.29
C ARG A 183 27.20 36.14 -25.01
N ARG A 184 27.54 34.88 -25.32
CA ARG A 184 28.76 34.54 -26.07
C ARG A 184 28.78 35.21 -27.44
N ARG A 185 27.70 35.09 -28.22
CA ARG A 185 27.58 35.74 -29.54
C ARG A 185 27.70 37.27 -29.46
N VAL A 186 27.13 37.90 -28.43
CA VAL A 186 27.26 39.35 -28.22
C VAL A 186 28.72 39.74 -27.96
N VAL A 187 29.44 38.97 -27.15
CA VAL A 187 30.88 39.19 -26.89
C VAL A 187 31.70 38.99 -28.15
N GLU A 188 31.50 37.91 -28.89
CA GLU A 188 32.19 37.62 -30.16
C GLU A 188 31.96 38.73 -31.18
N ASN A 189 30.71 39.17 -31.36
CA ASN A 189 30.37 40.29 -32.24
C ASN A 189 31.04 41.60 -31.81
N ARG A 190 31.11 41.87 -30.50
CA ARG A 190 31.80 43.06 -29.96
C ARG A 190 33.30 42.98 -30.23
N CYS A 191 33.94 41.84 -29.97
CA CYS A 191 35.36 41.61 -30.28
C CYS A 191 35.65 41.74 -31.77
N GLY A 192 34.80 41.16 -32.63
CA GLY A 192 34.92 41.28 -34.08
C GLY A 192 34.87 42.74 -34.56
N ARG A 193 33.94 43.54 -34.01
CA ARG A 193 33.88 44.98 -34.30
C ARG A 193 35.14 45.73 -33.87
N ILE A 194 35.69 45.44 -32.70
CA ILE A 194 36.93 46.07 -32.20
C ILE A 194 38.12 45.69 -33.08
N LEU A 195 38.28 44.40 -33.42
CA LEU A 195 39.37 43.92 -34.28
C LEU A 195 39.31 44.55 -35.67
N LEU A 196 38.10 44.70 -36.25
CA LEU A 196 37.92 45.38 -37.52
C LEU A 196 38.37 46.85 -37.42
N CYS A 197 37.95 47.58 -36.38
CA CYS A 197 38.38 48.96 -36.15
C CYS A 197 39.91 49.08 -36.02
N LEU A 198 40.57 48.21 -35.26
CA LEU A 198 42.03 48.19 -35.12
C LEU A 198 42.73 47.91 -36.46
N TYR A 199 42.23 46.96 -37.24
CA TYR A 199 42.75 46.65 -38.57
C TYR A 199 42.69 47.87 -39.51
N TRP A 200 41.56 48.58 -39.54
CA TRP A 200 41.40 49.81 -40.32
C TRP A 200 42.36 50.91 -39.85
N ILE A 201 42.52 51.11 -38.54
CA ILE A 201 43.46 52.09 -37.97
C ILE A 201 44.91 51.75 -38.37
N CYS A 202 45.34 50.50 -38.18
CA CYS A 202 46.69 50.07 -38.55
C CYS A 202 46.94 50.24 -40.06
N SER A 203 45.97 49.88 -40.90
CA SER A 203 46.08 50.04 -42.35
C SER A 203 46.26 51.51 -42.75
N ILE A 204 45.50 52.42 -42.13
CA ILE A 204 45.66 53.87 -42.33
C ILE A 204 47.06 54.33 -41.92
N VAL A 205 47.53 53.96 -40.73
CA VAL A 205 48.87 54.34 -40.24
C VAL A 205 49.98 53.86 -41.17
N ILE A 206 49.90 52.62 -41.67
CA ILE A 206 50.90 52.06 -42.60
C ILE A 206 50.91 52.84 -43.92
N VAL A 207 49.74 53.14 -44.49
CA VAL A 207 49.65 53.91 -45.73
C VAL A 207 50.22 55.31 -45.55
N PHE A 208 49.82 56.04 -44.51
CA PHE A 208 50.33 57.41 -44.29
C PHE A 208 51.81 57.45 -43.90
N GLY A 209 52.33 56.44 -43.19
CA GLY A 209 53.74 56.35 -42.80
C GLY A 209 54.69 55.93 -43.93
N LEU A 210 54.19 55.34 -45.02
CA LEU A 210 54.99 54.99 -46.21
C LEU A 210 55.12 56.15 -47.22
N PHE A 211 54.27 57.18 -47.10
CA PHE A 211 54.22 58.31 -48.03
C PHE A 211 54.72 59.64 -47.44
N GLY A 212 55.26 59.65 -46.22
CA GLY A 212 55.89 60.80 -45.56
C GLY A 212 57.34 60.51 -45.19
#